data_AF-A0A972UMD9-F1
#
_entry.id   AF-A0A972UMD9-F1
#
_cell.length_a   1.000
_cell.length_b   1.000
_cell.length_c   1.000
_cell.angle_alpha   90.00
_cell.angle_beta   90.00
_cell.angle_gamma   90.00
#
_symmetry.space_group_name_H-M   'P 1'
#
loop_
_entity.id
_entity.type
_entity.pdbx_description
1 polymer ?
#
loop_
_entity_poly.entity_id
_entity_poly.type
_entity_poly.pdbx_seq_one_letter_code
_entity_poly.pdbx_strand_id
1 'polypeptide(L)' 'MRILICGDVVGRSGRTVVLDNIKRLRATLKLDFIVVNGENAAGGFGITESICEEFLASGAECITLGNHAW' A
#
# COMPACT_ATOMS: atom_id res chain seq x y z
N MET A 1 7.21 -18.68 4.70
CA MET A 1 6.38 -17.64 4.10
C MET A 1 6.39 -16.41 5.01
N ARG A 2 6.74 -15.24 4.49
CA ARG A 2 6.85 -13.97 5.22
C ARG A 2 5.97 -12.92 4.54
N ILE A 3 5.02 -12.39 5.29
CA ILE A 3 4.02 -11.45 4.78
C ILE A 3 4.23 -10.09 5.47
N LEU A 4 4.23 -9.02 4.69
CA LEU A 4 4.13 -7.65 5.20
C LEU A 4 2.69 -7.18 5.02
N ILE A 5 2.09 -6.67 6.09
CA ILE A 5 0.79 -6.02 6.06
C ILE A 5 1.00 -4.58 6.51
N CYS A 6 0.85 -3.64 5.59
CA CYS A 6 0.85 -2.22 5.91
C CYS A 6 -0.55 -1.83 6.39
N GLY A 7 -0.60 -1.17 7.56
CA GLY A 7 -1.82 -0.49 8.00
C GLY A 7 -2.16 0.69 7.10
N ASP A 8 -3.10 1.51 7.55
CA ASP A 8 -3.69 2.60 6.78
C ASP A 8 -2.66 3.52 6.13
N VAL A 9 -2.69 3.56 4.80
CA VAL A 9 -1.93 4.53 4.04
C VAL A 9 -2.74 5.81 3.91
N VAL A 10 -2.29 6.86 4.61
CA VAL A 10 -3.01 8.13 4.68
C VAL A 10 -2.39 9.18 3.76
N GLY A 11 -3.12 9.56 2.72
CA GLY A 11 -2.80 10.67 1.82
C GLY A 11 -1.44 10.55 1.12
N ARG A 12 -0.91 11.68 0.65
CA ARG A 12 0.37 11.74 -0.10
C ARG A 12 1.54 11.23 0.74
N SER A 13 1.64 11.63 2.00
CA SER A 13 2.76 11.25 2.88
C SER A 13 2.83 9.73 3.06
N GLY A 14 1.69 9.09 3.33
CA GLY A 14 1.61 7.63 3.43
C GLY A 14 2.03 6.96 2.13
N ARG A 15 1.48 7.42 0.98
CA ARG A 15 1.82 6.87 -0.34
C ARG A 15 3.33 6.95 -0.61
N THR A 16 3.94 8.11 -0.42
CA THR A 16 5.38 8.31 -0.65
C THR A 16 6.22 7.32 0.16
N VAL A 17 5.94 7.17 1.46
CA VAL A 17 6.72 6.24 2.31
C VAL A 17 6.59 4.80 1.83
N VAL A 18 5.39 4.35 1.46
CA VAL A 18 5.18 3.00 0.94
C VAL A 18 5.94 2.80 -0.37
N LEU A 19 5.73 3.68 -1.35
CA LEU A 19 6.33 3.56 -2.68
C LEU A 19 7.87 3.56 -2.64
N ASP A 20 8.46 4.38 -1.76
CA ASP A 20 9.92 4.50 -1.64
C ASP A 20 10.57 3.30 -0.92
N ASN A 21 9.81 2.56 -0.09
CA ASN A 21 10.39 1.54 0.79
C ASN A 21 10.00 0.10 0.47
N ILE A 22 8.85 -0.14 -0.18
CA ILE A 22 8.28 -1.49 -0.33
C ILE A 22 9.25 -2.47 -1.01
N LYS A 23 9.98 -2.04 -2.05
CA LYS A 23 10.98 -2.87 -2.75
C LYS A 23 12.19 -3.18 -1.89
N ARG A 24 12.69 -2.18 -1.16
CA ARG A 24 13.81 -2.35 -0.21
C ARG A 24 13.42 -3.31 0.91
N LEU A 25 12.24 -3.13 1.50
CA LEU A 25 11.73 -4.00 2.57
C LEU A 25 11.54 -5.44 2.09
N ARG A 26 11.00 -5.64 0.87
CA ARG A 26 10.92 -6.97 0.25
C ARG A 26 12.27 -7.67 0.22
N ALA A 27 13.30 -6.99 -0.29
CA ALA A 27 14.63 -7.55 -0.40
C ALA A 27 15.27 -7.82 0.98
N THR A 28 15.22 -6.86 1.90
CA THR A 28 15.85 -6.97 3.21
C THR A 28 15.19 -8.02 4.10
N LEU A 29 13.86 -8.08 4.10
CA LEU A 29 13.09 -8.98 4.97
C LEU A 29 12.77 -10.32 4.30
N LYS A 30 13.08 -10.47 3.01
CA LYS A 30 12.75 -11.65 2.18
C LYS A 30 11.24 -11.92 2.19
N LEU A 31 10.46 -10.90 1.86
CA LEU A 31 9.00 -10.99 1.86
C LEU A 31 8.50 -11.78 0.65
N ASP A 32 7.52 -12.64 0.89
CA ASP A 32 6.87 -13.47 -0.13
C ASP A 32 5.56 -12.84 -0.64
N PHE A 33 4.92 -11.97 0.17
CA PHE A 33 3.64 -11.33 -0.15
C PHE A 33 3.48 -10.00 0.61
N ILE A 34 2.90 -8.99 -0.02
CA ILE A 34 2.69 -7.67 0.57
C ILE A 34 1.23 -7.21 0.41
N VAL A 35 0.63 -6.82 1.52
CA VAL A 35 -0.72 -6.25 1.62
C VAL A 35 -0.64 -4.79 2.05
N VAL A 36 -1.43 -3.92 1.43
CA VAL A 36 -1.53 -2.50 1.79
C VAL A 36 -2.99 -2.12 2.05
N ASN A 37 -3.31 -1.55 3.22
CA ASN A 37 -4.62 -0.90 3.41
C ASN A 37 -4.62 0.49 2.74
N GLY A 38 -5.38 0.62 1.67
CA GLY A 38 -5.48 1.82 0.85
C GLY A 38 -6.65 2.75 1.19
N GLU A 39 -7.44 2.50 2.25
CA GLU A 39 -8.71 3.20 2.46
C GLU A 39 -8.62 4.71 2.68
N ASN A 40 -7.43 5.23 2.99
CA ASN A 40 -7.19 6.65 3.24
C ASN A 40 -6.21 7.28 2.22
N ALA A 41 -5.91 6.58 1.13
CA ALA A 41 -4.79 6.93 0.24
C ALA A 41 -5.08 8.16 -0.65
N ALA A 42 -6.34 8.39 -1.01
CA ALA A 42 -6.78 9.54 -1.80
C ALA A 42 -7.08 10.75 -0.90
N GLY A 43 -6.04 11.52 -0.58
CA GLY A 43 -6.20 12.76 0.19
C GLY A 43 -6.75 12.57 1.62
N GLY A 44 -6.72 11.34 2.15
CA GLY A 44 -7.23 10.99 3.47
C GLY A 44 -8.53 10.17 3.46
N PHE A 45 -9.22 10.03 2.32
CA PHE A 45 -10.49 9.29 2.22
C PHE A 45 -10.60 8.57 0.88
N GLY A 46 -10.76 7.26 0.92
CA GLY A 46 -10.87 6.38 -0.24
C GLY A 46 -9.56 6.17 -0.99
N ILE A 47 -9.71 5.60 -2.19
CA ILE A 47 -8.62 5.30 -3.12
C ILE A 47 -9.09 5.63 -4.55
N THR A 48 -8.19 6.13 -5.39
CA THR A 48 -8.46 6.28 -6.83
C THR A 48 -7.85 5.10 -7.59
N GLU A 49 -8.35 4.83 -8.80
CA GLU A 49 -7.78 3.83 -9.70
C GLU A 49 -6.28 4.03 -9.90
N SER A 50 -5.84 5.26 -10.17
CA SER A 50 -4.41 5.59 -10.35
C SER A 50 -3.56 5.27 -9.12
N ILE A 51 -4.09 5.48 -7.90
CA ILE A 51 -3.37 5.16 -6.66
C ILE A 51 -3.30 3.65 -6.45
N CYS A 52 -4.38 2.93 -6.78
CA CYS A 52 -4.39 1.48 -6.75
C CYS A 52 -3.30 0.91 -7.67
N GLU A 53 -3.24 1.38 -8.91
CA GLU A 53 -2.22 1.01 -9.89
C GLU A 53 -0.79 1.34 -9.41
N GLU A 54 -0.58 2.51 -8.79
CA GLU A 54 0.71 2.89 -8.19
C GLU A 54 1.17 1.85 -7.15
N PHE A 55 0.29 1.42 -6.24
CA PHE A 55 0.63 0.42 -5.23
C PHE A 55 0.94 -0.95 -5.84
N LEU A 56 0.13 -1.42 -6.80
CA LEU A 56 0.36 -2.69 -7.48
C LEU A 56 1.70 -2.67 -8.25
N ALA A 57 1.98 -1.59 -8.99
CA ALA A 57 3.23 -1.41 -9.72
C ALA A 57 4.46 -1.29 -8.79
N SER A 58 4.27 -0.82 -7.55
CA SER A 58 5.33 -0.76 -6.55
C SER A 58 5.73 -2.15 -6.00
N GLY A 59 4.85 -3.14 -6.16
CA GLY A 59 5.05 -4.51 -5.70
C GLY A 59 4.19 -4.89 -4.50
N ALA A 60 3.05 -4.23 -4.27
CA ALA A 60 2.00 -4.79 -3.41
C ALA A 60 1.19 -5.81 -4.23
N GLU A 61 0.90 -6.98 -3.65
CA GLU A 61 0.07 -8.00 -4.31
C GLU A 61 -1.41 -7.89 -3.95
N CYS A 62 -1.73 -7.26 -2.83
CA CYS A 62 -3.11 -7.08 -2.39
C CYS A 62 -3.31 -5.69 -1.79
N ILE A 63 -4.43 -5.08 -2.16
CA ILE A 63 -4.89 -3.82 -1.59
C ILE A 63 -6.21 -4.11 -0.89
N THR A 64 -6.24 -3.88 0.41
CA THR A 64 -7.47 -3.92 1.20
C THR A 64 -7.99 -2.51 1.40
N LEU A 65 -9.27 -2.40 1.77
CA LEU A 65 -9.91 -1.15 2.13
C LEU A 65 -10.59 -1.31 3.50
N GLY A 66 -11.43 -0.33 3.84
CA GLY A 66 -12.22 -0.33 5.07
C GLY A 66 -13.48 0.51 4.90
N ASN A 67 -13.80 1.31 5.91
CA ASN A 67 -15.04 2.09 5.97
C ASN A 67 -15.05 3.32 5.04
N HIS A 68 -13.92 3.68 4.44
CA HIS A 68 -13.84 4.75 3.43
C HIS A 68 -13.80 4.22 1.98
N ALA A 69 -14.29 3.00 1.74
CA ALA A 69 -14.27 2.41 0.41
C ALA A 69 -15.25 3.04 -0.61
N TRP A 70 -16.19 3.88 -0.15
CA TRP A 70 -17.26 4.49 -0.95
C TRP A 70 -17.29 6.01 -0.86
#